data_AF-A0A3D5Z544-F1
#
_entry.id   AF-A0A3D5Z544-F1
#
_cell.length_a   1.000
_cell.length_b   1.000
_cell.length_c   1.000
_cell.angle_alpha   90.00
_cell.angle_beta   90.00
_cell.angle_gamma   90.00
#
_symmetry.space_group_name_H-M   'P 1'
#
loop_
_entity.id
_entity.type
_entity.pdbx_description
1 polymer ?
#
loop_
_entity_poly.entity_id
_entity_poly.type
_entity_poly.pdbx_seq_one_letter_code
_entity_poly.pdbx_strand_id
1 'polypeptide(L)'
;MKTNKIFSNKYLRGGLLIASGLLLGWLFFHNSAPEKTETATEIHDHAAEGHDVWTCSMHPQIRKEEPGDCPICGMDLIPLQQSNTVIDDQAIEMSESAMKLAEVQTSVVTRGNVSKEVRLYGKIQVDERLVRTQTAHIPGRVEQLLVNVTGENVRKGQLIAKVYSPELLTAQKELHEALTMADKYPAMLDAAREKLRLWKLSDQQIADIEKSATATTVFDVFATTSGIVTNRKVNPGDYVSTGDVLFEMADLSRVWALFDAYESDLSWISLGQNLEFTAQAIPGKTFSGKVTFIDPVVDASS
;
A
#
# COMPACT_ATOMS: atom_id res chain seq x y z
N MET A 1 55.23 -21.72 12.60
CA MET A 1 56.34 -20.91 12.03
C MET A 1 56.00 -19.44 12.25
N LYS A 2 56.90 -18.68 12.86
CA LYS A 2 56.70 -17.29 13.34
C LYS A 2 56.52 -16.31 12.17
N THR A 3 55.44 -15.55 12.15
CA THR A 3 55.38 -14.22 11.48
C THR A 3 54.51 -13.28 12.31
N ASN A 4 55.12 -12.77 13.37
CA ASN A 4 54.58 -11.72 14.22
C ASN A 4 55.42 -10.45 13.99
N LYS A 5 54.79 -9.27 14.08
CA LYS A 5 55.43 -7.93 14.21
C LYS A 5 55.90 -7.17 12.96
N ILE A 6 55.10 -7.05 11.90
CA ILE A 6 55.29 -5.96 10.91
C ILE A 6 54.23 -4.84 11.05
N PHE A 7 53.03 -5.12 11.56
CA PHE A 7 51.92 -4.15 11.59
C PHE A 7 51.76 -3.28 12.86
N SER A 8 52.76 -3.26 13.76
CA SER A 8 52.66 -2.56 15.06
C SER A 8 53.29 -1.17 15.11
N ASN A 9 53.94 -0.71 14.04
CA ASN A 9 54.65 0.57 14.05
C ASN A 9 53.79 1.70 13.45
N LYS A 10 53.53 2.77 14.22
CA LYS A 10 52.67 3.90 13.81
C LYS A 10 53.16 4.56 12.52
N TYR A 11 54.47 4.60 12.30
CA TYR A 11 55.09 5.13 11.09
C TYR A 11 54.89 4.23 9.86
N LEU A 12 54.81 2.91 10.05
CA LEU A 12 54.59 1.97 8.94
C LEU A 12 53.13 2.01 8.46
N ARG A 13 52.17 2.21 9.38
CA ARG A 13 50.76 2.46 9.04
C ARG A 13 50.56 3.82 8.33
N GLY A 14 51.29 4.85 8.77
CA GLY A 14 51.29 6.16 8.09
C GLY A 14 51.86 6.07 6.68
N GLY A 15 52.97 5.35 6.49
CA GLY A 15 53.57 5.13 5.17
C GLY A 15 52.64 4.35 4.22
N LEU A 16 51.93 3.34 4.71
CA LEU A 16 51.00 2.54 3.92
C LEU A 16 49.75 3.35 3.50
N LEU A 17 49.28 4.29 4.33
CA LEU A 17 48.20 5.22 3.99
C LEU A 17 48.63 6.25 2.94
N ILE A 18 49.85 6.78 3.03
CA ILE A 18 50.38 7.73 2.03
C ILE A 18 50.62 7.02 0.69
N ALA A 19 51.18 5.81 0.71
CA ALA A 19 51.37 5.01 -0.50
C ALA A 19 50.03 4.62 -1.15
N SER A 20 49.04 4.23 -0.34
CA SER A 20 47.67 3.99 -0.79
C SER A 20 47.03 5.23 -1.41
N GLY A 21 47.24 6.40 -0.81
CA GLY A 21 46.72 7.68 -1.31
C GLY A 21 47.37 8.09 -2.63
N LEU A 22 48.68 7.93 -2.77
CA LEU A 22 49.40 8.19 -4.02
C LEU A 22 49.00 7.22 -5.14
N LEU A 23 48.75 5.95 -4.79
CA LEU A 23 48.35 4.93 -5.75
C LEU A 23 46.91 5.15 -6.24
N LEU A 24 46.00 5.55 -5.34
CA LEU A 24 44.64 5.99 -5.71
C LEU A 24 44.64 7.29 -6.52
N GLY A 25 45.50 8.25 -6.18
CA GLY A 25 45.68 9.48 -6.94
C GLY A 25 46.20 9.23 -8.36
N TRP A 26 47.16 8.31 -8.51
CA TRP A 26 47.65 7.91 -9.83
C TRP A 26 46.58 7.19 -10.65
N LEU A 27 45.79 6.29 -10.05
CA LEU A 27 44.75 5.54 -10.77
C LEU A 27 43.61 6.43 -11.28
N PHE A 28 43.28 7.52 -10.58
CA PHE A 28 42.23 8.46 -11.01
C PHE A 28 42.71 9.55 -11.97
N PHE A 29 44.00 9.92 -11.96
CA PHE A 29 44.54 10.99 -12.82
C PHE A 29 45.47 10.49 -13.96
N HIS A 30 45.71 9.19 -14.09
CA HIS A 30 46.59 8.63 -15.15
C HIS A 30 45.93 8.57 -16.54
N ASN A 31 44.61 8.65 -16.67
CA ASN A 31 43.96 8.43 -17.95
C ASN A 31 43.73 9.74 -18.73
N SER A 32 44.75 10.21 -19.45
CA SER A 32 44.64 11.13 -20.59
C SER A 32 45.93 11.11 -21.41
N ALA A 33 46.22 9.99 -22.06
CA ALA A 33 47.11 9.97 -23.22
C ALA A 33 46.22 9.98 -24.47
N PRO A 34 46.33 10.98 -25.37
CA PRO A 34 45.64 10.91 -26.65
C PRO A 34 46.47 10.05 -27.60
N GLU A 35 45.82 9.01 -28.10
CA GLU A 35 46.24 8.14 -29.18
C GLU A 35 46.45 8.98 -30.46
N LYS A 36 47.70 9.06 -30.94
CA LYS A 36 48.03 9.66 -32.23
C LYS A 36 47.59 8.71 -33.33
N THR A 37 46.42 8.98 -33.91
CA THR A 37 46.05 8.43 -35.22
C THR A 37 46.51 9.42 -36.28
N GLU A 38 47.43 8.97 -37.12
CA GLU A 38 47.94 9.70 -38.27
C GLU A 38 46.84 9.84 -39.34
N THR A 39 46.33 11.05 -39.50
CA THR A 39 45.70 11.51 -40.75
C THR A 39 46.38 12.82 -41.10
N ALA A 40 47.11 12.79 -42.20
CA ALA A 40 47.80 13.94 -42.76
C ALA A 40 46.79 15.04 -43.12
N THR A 41 46.89 16.16 -42.42
CA THR A 41 46.24 17.41 -42.82
C THR A 41 47.27 18.52 -42.66
N GLU A 42 47.49 19.24 -43.75
CA GLU A 42 48.45 20.33 -43.88
C GLU A 42 48.27 21.38 -42.78
N ILE A 43 49.39 21.75 -42.15
CA ILE A 43 49.46 22.86 -41.20
C ILE A 43 49.41 24.16 -42.01
N HIS A 44 48.25 24.80 -42.05
CA HIS A 44 48.17 26.23 -42.32
C HIS A 44 48.26 26.96 -40.98
N ASP A 45 49.45 27.50 -40.73
CA ASP A 45 49.77 28.39 -39.62
C ASP A 45 49.05 29.73 -39.86
N HIS A 46 47.78 29.82 -39.45
CA HIS A 46 47.09 31.09 -39.36
C HIS A 46 47.32 31.67 -37.96
N ALA A 47 48.41 32.41 -37.86
CA ALA A 47 48.58 33.42 -36.83
C ALA A 47 47.28 34.25 -36.75
N ALA A 48 46.67 34.27 -35.58
CA ALA A 48 45.47 35.03 -35.29
C ALA A 48 45.78 36.53 -35.41
N GLU A 49 45.49 37.10 -36.58
CA GLU A 49 45.17 38.51 -36.68
C GLU A 49 43.67 38.67 -36.41
N GLY A 50 43.33 39.43 -35.37
CA GLY A 50 41.94 39.79 -35.07
C GLY A 50 41.44 40.70 -36.18
N HIS A 51 40.70 40.14 -37.14
CA HIS A 51 39.99 40.93 -38.14
C HIS A 51 38.68 41.44 -37.53
N ASP A 52 38.65 42.73 -37.17
CA ASP A 52 37.41 43.40 -36.78
C ASP A 52 36.46 43.43 -37.98
N VAL A 53 35.43 42.58 -37.97
CA VAL A 53 34.41 42.53 -39.02
C VAL A 53 33.39 43.65 -38.77
N TRP A 54 33.16 44.52 -39.75
CA TRP A 54 32.23 45.65 -39.68
C TRP A 54 30.88 45.29 -40.33
N THR A 55 29.77 45.70 -39.71
CA THR A 55 28.40 45.47 -40.22
C THR A 55 27.52 46.71 -40.15
N CYS A 56 26.40 46.73 -40.89
CA CYS A 56 25.44 47.83 -40.92
C CYS A 56 24.23 47.51 -40.02
N SER A 57 23.86 48.43 -39.13
CA SER A 57 22.75 48.26 -38.17
C SER A 57 21.40 47.88 -38.80
N MET A 58 21.13 48.32 -40.04
CA MET A 58 19.90 47.96 -40.78
C MET A 58 20.08 46.83 -41.80
N HIS A 59 21.31 46.42 -42.11
CA HIS A 59 21.60 45.37 -43.09
C HIS A 59 22.67 44.41 -42.54
N PRO A 60 22.34 43.57 -41.55
CA PRO A 60 23.32 42.73 -40.84
C PRO A 60 23.99 41.65 -41.70
N GLN A 61 23.50 41.46 -42.94
CA GLN A 61 24.05 40.55 -43.93
C GLN A 61 25.33 41.09 -44.59
N ILE A 62 25.58 42.40 -44.52
CA ILE A 62 26.81 43.01 -45.00
C ILE A 62 27.88 42.91 -43.91
N ARG A 63 28.95 42.15 -44.18
CA ARG A 63 30.12 41.96 -43.31
C ARG A 63 31.37 42.31 -44.12
N LYS A 64 32.12 43.33 -43.69
CA LYS A 64 33.36 43.78 -44.35
C LYS A 64 34.52 43.79 -43.34
N GLU A 65 35.74 43.66 -43.82
CA GLU A 65 36.95 43.64 -42.97
C GLU A 65 37.52 45.04 -42.71
N GLU A 66 36.93 46.08 -43.31
CA GLU A 66 37.38 47.47 -43.21
C GLU A 66 36.23 48.43 -42.84
N PRO A 67 36.53 49.52 -42.09
CA PRO A 67 35.56 50.59 -41.85
C PRO A 67 35.18 51.27 -43.17
N GLY A 68 33.90 51.62 -43.32
CA GLY A 68 33.42 52.36 -44.49
C GLY A 68 31.90 52.39 -44.56
N ASP A 69 31.37 52.83 -45.70
CA ASP A 69 29.94 52.97 -45.89
C ASP A 69 29.27 51.65 -46.30
N CYS A 70 28.05 51.44 -45.80
CA CYS A 70 27.19 50.36 -46.24
C CYS A 70 26.78 50.59 -47.71
N PRO A 71 27.07 49.67 -48.65
CA PRO A 71 26.77 49.84 -50.07
C PRO A 71 25.28 49.82 -50.39
N ILE A 72 24.41 49.43 -49.44
CA ILE A 72 22.96 49.40 -49.62
C ILE A 72 22.31 50.71 -49.19
N CYS A 73 22.70 51.26 -48.04
CA CYS A 73 22.02 52.41 -47.43
C CYS A 73 22.91 53.62 -47.17
N GLY A 74 24.21 53.53 -47.46
CA GLY A 74 25.16 54.64 -47.35
C GLY A 74 25.41 55.15 -45.93
N MET A 75 25.11 54.35 -44.91
CA MET A 75 25.44 54.66 -43.51
C MET A 75 26.74 53.99 -43.11
N ASP A 76 27.48 54.60 -42.19
CA ASP A 76 28.74 54.08 -41.65
C ASP A 76 28.55 52.66 -41.07
N LEU A 77 29.46 51.76 -41.42
CA LEU A 77 29.54 50.44 -40.81
C LEU A 77 30.07 50.57 -39.38
N ILE A 78 29.57 49.71 -38.49
CA ILE A 78 29.96 49.62 -37.09
C ILE A 78 30.69 48.29 -36.83
N PRO A 79 31.69 48.25 -35.92
CA PRO A 79 32.46 47.03 -35.68
C PRO A 79 31.58 46.00 -34.98
N LEU A 80 31.55 44.78 -35.52
CA LEU A 80 30.84 43.64 -34.94
C LEU A 80 31.71 43.10 -33.81
N GLN A 81 31.30 43.35 -32.56
CA GLN A 81 31.95 42.73 -31.40
C GLN A 81 31.76 41.21 -31.49
N GLN A 82 32.80 40.50 -31.94
CA GLN A 82 32.86 39.05 -31.82
C GLN A 82 33.19 38.72 -30.36
N SER A 83 32.24 38.11 -29.65
CA SER A 83 32.54 37.45 -28.39
C SER A 83 33.44 36.25 -28.72
N ASN A 84 34.70 36.29 -28.28
CA ASN A 84 35.70 35.21 -28.46
C ASN A 84 35.38 33.93 -27.66
N THR A 85 34.10 33.61 -27.47
CA THR A 85 33.67 32.34 -26.91
C THR A 85 33.49 31.35 -28.05
N VAL A 86 34.23 30.25 -28.02
CA VAL A 86 33.99 29.11 -28.92
C VAL A 86 32.60 28.57 -28.61
N ILE A 87 31.63 28.92 -29.45
CA ILE A 87 30.24 28.46 -29.37
C ILE A 87 30.11 27.25 -30.29
N ASP A 88 29.42 26.21 -29.83
CA ASP A 88 29.03 25.05 -30.63
C ASP A 88 28.26 25.51 -31.89
N ASP A 89 28.55 24.97 -33.07
CA ASP A 89 27.86 25.30 -34.33
C ASP A 89 26.33 25.09 -34.26
N GLN A 90 25.84 24.34 -33.26
CA GLN A 90 24.42 24.14 -32.97
C GLN A 90 23.81 25.08 -31.92
N ALA A 91 24.60 25.95 -31.29
CA ALA A 91 24.10 26.88 -30.28
C ALA A 91 23.52 28.15 -30.92
N ILE A 92 22.34 28.54 -30.44
CA ILE A 92 21.68 29.79 -30.82
C ILE A 92 22.01 30.83 -29.77
N GLU A 93 22.63 31.93 -30.18
CA GLU A 93 22.97 33.06 -29.31
C GLU A 93 21.83 34.08 -29.27
N MET A 94 21.53 34.59 -28.08
CA MET A 94 20.55 35.66 -27.88
C MET A 94 21.15 36.77 -27.03
N SER A 95 20.84 38.01 -27.38
CA SER A 95 21.18 39.15 -26.52
C SER A 95 20.39 39.12 -25.21
N GLU A 96 20.95 39.72 -24.17
CA GLU A 96 20.30 39.77 -22.84
C GLU A 96 18.92 40.45 -22.88
N SER A 97 18.77 41.50 -23.69
CA SER A 97 17.49 42.17 -23.91
C SER A 97 16.50 41.28 -24.66
N ALA A 98 16.94 40.51 -25.65
CA ALA A 98 16.09 39.54 -26.34
C ALA A 98 15.63 38.41 -25.41
N MET A 99 16.50 37.90 -24.53
CA MET A 99 16.11 36.90 -23.52
C MET A 99 15.09 37.46 -22.53
N LYS A 100 15.24 38.72 -22.09
CA LYS A 100 14.30 39.39 -21.18
C LYS A 100 12.94 39.68 -21.84
N LEU A 101 12.93 40.15 -23.09
CA LEU A 101 11.70 40.39 -23.85
C LEU A 101 10.95 39.10 -24.19
N ALA A 102 11.68 38.00 -24.40
CA ALA A 102 11.12 36.67 -24.63
C ALA A 102 10.76 35.92 -23.32
N GLU A 103 10.98 36.54 -22.15
CA GLU A 103 10.69 35.98 -20.83
C GLU A 103 11.26 34.57 -20.62
N VAL A 104 12.48 34.32 -21.10
CA VAL A 104 13.09 32.99 -21.05
C VAL A 104 13.34 32.57 -19.60
N GLN A 105 12.72 31.45 -19.18
CA GLN A 105 12.92 30.83 -17.88
C GLN A 105 13.77 29.58 -18.03
N THR A 106 14.78 29.43 -17.18
CA THR A 106 15.63 28.24 -17.15
C THR A 106 15.58 27.58 -15.77
N SER A 107 15.84 26.28 -15.75
CA SER A 107 15.96 25.51 -14.52
C SER A 107 17.11 24.51 -14.67
N VAL A 108 17.86 24.30 -13.59
CA VAL A 108 18.98 23.35 -13.60
C VAL A 108 18.43 21.94 -13.52
N VAL A 109 18.90 21.05 -14.40
CA VAL A 109 18.48 19.64 -14.42
C VAL A 109 18.98 18.94 -13.14
N THR A 110 18.06 18.33 -12.40
CA THR A 110 18.36 17.56 -11.19
C THR A 110 17.82 16.14 -11.29
N ARG A 111 18.44 15.21 -10.56
CA ARG A 111 17.90 13.85 -10.36
C ARG A 111 17.21 13.81 -9.01
N GLY A 112 16.02 13.23 -8.96
CA GLY A 112 15.24 13.11 -7.72
C GLY A 112 14.17 12.04 -7.84
N ASN A 113 13.57 11.69 -6.69
CA ASN A 113 12.43 10.79 -6.66
C ASN A 113 11.17 11.56 -7.09
N VAL A 114 10.43 11.01 -8.05
CA VAL A 114 9.14 11.57 -8.47
C VAL A 114 8.08 11.09 -7.49
N SER A 115 7.42 12.03 -6.81
CA SER A 115 6.25 11.76 -5.99
C SER A 115 5.00 12.27 -6.70
N LYS A 116 3.97 11.42 -6.77
CA LYS A 116 2.63 11.79 -7.25
C LYS A 116 1.64 11.71 -6.10
N GLU A 117 0.87 12.77 -5.87
CA GLU A 117 -0.29 12.71 -4.99
C GLU A 117 -1.44 12.05 -5.75
N VAL A 118 -1.86 10.88 -5.30
CA VAL A 118 -3.01 10.16 -5.86
C VAL A 118 -4.16 10.27 -4.88
N ARG A 119 -5.31 10.79 -5.35
CA ARG A 119 -6.52 10.91 -4.55
C ARG A 119 -7.48 9.81 -4.93
N LEU A 120 -7.79 8.96 -3.96
CA LEU A 120 -8.67 7.82 -4.15
C LEU A 120 -9.97 8.04 -3.38
N TYR A 121 -11.06 7.51 -3.93
CA TYR A 121 -12.34 7.44 -3.26
C TYR A 121 -12.60 6.00 -2.83
N GLY A 122 -13.43 5.82 -1.80
CA GLY A 122 -13.54 4.52 -1.18
C GLY A 122 -14.64 4.42 -0.15
N LYS A 123 -14.79 3.23 0.40
CA LYS A 123 -15.79 2.89 1.41
C LYS A 123 -15.15 2.15 2.58
N ILE A 124 -15.77 2.28 3.74
CA ILE A 124 -15.41 1.49 4.91
C ILE A 124 -16.20 0.17 4.84
N GLN A 125 -15.48 -0.94 4.93
CA GLN A 125 -16.04 -2.27 4.88
C GLN A 125 -15.57 -3.09 6.08
N VAL A 126 -16.36 -4.09 6.44
CA VAL A 126 -16.01 -5.06 7.47
C VAL A 126 -14.77 -5.85 7.03
N ASP A 127 -13.83 -6.07 7.95
CA ASP A 127 -12.71 -6.99 7.71
C ASP A 127 -13.25 -8.43 7.65
N GLU A 128 -13.20 -9.05 6.48
CA GLU A 128 -13.74 -10.40 6.24
C GLU A 128 -13.11 -11.45 7.17
N ARG A 129 -11.87 -11.22 7.63
CA ARG A 129 -11.16 -12.12 8.56
C ARG A 129 -11.74 -12.07 9.97
N LEU A 130 -12.50 -11.02 10.28
CA LEU A 130 -13.17 -10.80 11.56
C LEU A 130 -14.67 -11.12 11.52
N VAL A 131 -15.17 -11.61 10.38
CA VAL A 131 -16.53 -12.13 10.26
C VAL A 131 -16.60 -13.54 10.86
N ARG A 132 -17.67 -13.79 11.61
CA ARG A 132 -17.99 -15.07 12.26
C ARG A 132 -19.45 -15.40 12.03
N THR A 133 -19.72 -16.69 11.89
CA THR A 133 -21.06 -17.17 11.62
C THR A 133 -21.58 -17.93 12.82
N GLN A 134 -22.77 -17.56 13.30
CA GLN A 134 -23.52 -18.35 14.26
C GLN A 134 -24.43 -19.30 13.50
N THR A 135 -24.15 -20.59 13.61
CA THR A 135 -24.94 -21.65 13.00
C THR A 135 -25.90 -22.28 14.01
N ALA A 136 -26.96 -22.91 13.52
CA ALA A 136 -27.78 -23.81 14.32
C ALA A 136 -26.99 -25.10 14.59
N HIS A 137 -26.87 -25.49 15.86
CA HIS A 137 -26.29 -26.77 16.27
C HIS A 137 -27.34 -27.85 16.49
N ILE A 138 -28.61 -27.46 16.54
CA ILE A 138 -29.76 -28.32 16.77
C ILE A 138 -30.83 -27.99 15.73
N PRO A 139 -31.45 -29.00 15.11
CA PRO A 139 -32.58 -28.77 14.22
C PRO A 139 -33.80 -28.37 15.04
N GLY A 140 -34.64 -27.49 14.50
CA GLY A 140 -35.86 -27.08 15.18
C GLY A 140 -36.51 -25.84 14.59
N ARG A 141 -37.70 -25.52 15.10
CA ARG A 141 -38.42 -24.30 14.75
C ARG A 141 -38.03 -23.18 15.69
N VAL A 142 -37.67 -22.02 15.15
CA VAL A 142 -37.40 -20.83 15.93
C VAL A 142 -38.72 -20.27 16.46
N GLU A 143 -38.95 -20.39 17.76
CA GLU A 143 -40.17 -19.88 18.40
C GLU A 143 -40.03 -18.38 18.72
N GLN A 144 -38.84 -17.97 19.18
CA GLN A 144 -38.57 -16.59 19.53
C GLN A 144 -37.12 -16.21 19.22
N LEU A 145 -36.93 -15.02 18.65
CA LEU A 145 -35.62 -14.39 18.55
C LEU A 145 -35.52 -13.29 19.59
N LEU A 146 -34.48 -13.35 20.44
CA LEU A 146 -34.16 -12.26 21.36
C LEU A 146 -33.32 -11.20 20.65
N VAL A 147 -32.44 -11.63 19.75
CA VAL A 147 -31.66 -10.75 18.87
C VAL A 147 -32.37 -10.68 17.53
N ASN A 148 -33.04 -9.56 17.25
CA ASN A 148 -33.96 -9.43 16.12
C ASN A 148 -33.60 -8.32 15.12
N VAL A 149 -32.55 -7.53 15.39
CA VAL A 149 -32.11 -6.43 14.52
C VAL A 149 -30.61 -6.52 14.18
N THR A 150 -30.25 -6.09 12.98
CA THR A 150 -28.86 -5.89 12.58
C THR A 150 -28.27 -4.68 13.31
N GLY A 151 -27.00 -4.74 13.68
CA GLY A 151 -26.29 -3.73 14.46
C GLY A 151 -26.28 -4.00 15.96
N GLU A 152 -27.04 -4.99 16.45
CA GLU A 152 -27.00 -5.39 17.85
C GLU A 152 -25.68 -6.07 18.20
N ASN A 153 -25.16 -5.80 19.39
CA ASN A 153 -23.93 -6.43 19.90
C ASN A 153 -24.26 -7.69 20.68
N VAL A 154 -23.72 -8.82 20.25
CA VAL A 154 -23.90 -10.13 20.87
C VAL A 154 -22.60 -10.58 21.52
N ARG A 155 -22.70 -11.04 22.77
CA ARG A 155 -21.58 -11.66 23.50
C ARG A 155 -21.70 -13.17 23.48
N LYS A 156 -20.57 -13.87 23.42
CA LYS A 156 -20.51 -15.32 23.63
C LYS A 156 -21.20 -15.68 24.96
N GLY A 157 -22.10 -16.65 24.92
CA GLY A 157 -22.93 -17.07 26.04
C GLY A 157 -24.22 -16.26 26.24
N GLN A 158 -24.49 -15.26 25.41
CA GLN A 158 -25.76 -14.51 25.44
C GLN A 158 -26.90 -15.36 24.85
N LEU A 159 -28.09 -15.29 25.45
CA LEU A 159 -29.30 -15.91 24.91
C LEU A 159 -29.73 -15.15 23.65
N ILE A 160 -29.78 -15.85 22.51
CA ILE A 160 -30.08 -15.25 21.21
C ILE A 160 -31.42 -15.69 20.64
N ALA A 161 -31.86 -16.92 20.94
CA ALA A 161 -33.09 -17.48 20.42
C ALA A 161 -33.65 -18.56 21.35
N LYS A 162 -34.93 -18.84 21.18
CA LYS A 162 -35.62 -19.99 21.75
C LYS A 162 -36.11 -20.88 20.61
N VAL A 163 -35.76 -22.15 20.65
CA VAL A 163 -36.01 -23.10 19.57
C VAL A 163 -36.80 -24.29 20.09
N TYR A 164 -37.89 -24.62 19.41
CA TYR A 164 -38.60 -25.88 19.58
C TYR A 164 -37.88 -26.98 18.79
N SER A 165 -37.35 -27.99 19.47
CA SER A 165 -36.60 -29.09 18.84
C SER A 165 -37.12 -30.46 19.27
N PRO A 166 -37.82 -31.21 18.40
CA PRO A 166 -38.21 -32.59 18.65
C PRO A 166 -37.02 -33.52 18.92
N GLU A 167 -35.91 -33.29 18.25
CA GLU A 167 -34.68 -34.08 18.37
C GLU A 167 -34.04 -33.89 19.74
N LEU A 168 -34.01 -32.64 20.23
CA LEU A 168 -33.50 -32.33 21.56
C LEU A 168 -34.43 -32.87 22.64
N LEU A 169 -35.75 -32.80 22.45
CA LEU A 169 -36.72 -33.45 23.34
C LEU A 169 -36.48 -34.97 23.44
N THR A 170 -36.15 -35.61 22.31
CA THR A 170 -35.84 -37.04 22.28
C THR A 170 -34.54 -37.34 23.02
N ALA A 171 -33.48 -36.57 22.75
CA ALA A 171 -32.21 -36.71 23.46
C ALA A 171 -32.32 -36.42 24.96
N GLN A 172 -33.21 -35.50 25.36
CA GLN A 172 -33.53 -35.26 26.76
C GLN A 172 -34.13 -36.51 27.41
N LYS A 173 -35.12 -37.16 26.79
CA LYS A 173 -35.71 -38.41 27.32
C LYS A 173 -34.68 -39.54 27.40
N GLU A 174 -33.80 -39.66 26.40
CA GLU A 174 -32.69 -40.62 26.43
C GLU A 174 -31.74 -40.36 27.61
N LEU A 175 -31.41 -39.10 27.90
CA LEU A 175 -30.58 -38.74 29.06
C LEU A 175 -31.27 -39.12 30.38
N HIS A 176 -32.57 -38.86 30.52
CA HIS A 176 -33.32 -39.22 31.72
C HIS A 176 -33.36 -40.73 31.93
N GLU A 177 -33.57 -41.50 30.86
CA GLU A 177 -33.53 -42.96 30.93
C GLU A 177 -32.13 -43.45 31.34
N ALA A 178 -31.08 -42.87 30.74
CA ALA A 178 -29.70 -43.19 31.10
C ALA A 178 -29.36 -42.85 32.56
N LEU A 179 -29.94 -41.79 33.13
CA LEU A 179 -29.80 -41.45 34.55
C LEU A 179 -30.39 -42.53 35.46
N THR A 180 -31.53 -43.13 35.12
CA THR A 180 -32.13 -44.20 35.94
C THR A 180 -31.27 -45.46 35.99
N MET A 181 -30.45 -45.67 34.97
CA MET A 181 -29.54 -46.82 34.85
C MET A 181 -28.08 -46.45 35.09
N ALA A 182 -27.79 -45.25 35.62
CA ALA A 182 -26.43 -44.73 35.77
C ALA A 182 -25.52 -45.66 36.60
N ASP A 183 -26.06 -46.26 37.66
CA ASP A 183 -25.33 -47.20 38.52
C ASP A 183 -24.92 -48.48 37.79
N LYS A 184 -25.71 -48.89 36.80
CA LYS A 184 -25.52 -50.14 36.05
C LYS A 184 -24.71 -49.94 34.77
N TYR A 185 -24.91 -48.81 34.09
CA TYR A 185 -24.30 -48.50 32.80
C TYR A 185 -23.80 -47.05 32.73
N PRO A 186 -22.72 -46.70 33.46
CA PRO A 186 -22.21 -45.32 33.50
C PRO A 186 -21.79 -44.80 32.11
N ALA A 187 -21.29 -45.66 31.23
CA ALA A 187 -20.94 -45.32 29.87
C ALA A 187 -22.13 -44.83 29.02
N MET A 188 -23.35 -45.28 29.32
CA MET A 188 -24.57 -44.85 28.62
C MET A 188 -24.94 -43.41 29.00
N LEU A 189 -24.81 -43.07 30.28
CA LEU A 189 -25.02 -41.71 30.78
C LEU A 189 -24.02 -40.74 30.14
N ASP A 190 -22.74 -41.12 30.10
CA ASP A 190 -21.70 -40.29 29.49
C ASP A 190 -21.92 -40.10 27.99
N ALA A 191 -22.36 -41.14 27.27
CA ALA A 191 -22.71 -41.03 25.86
C ALA A 191 -23.90 -40.09 25.61
N ALA A 192 -24.93 -40.13 26.47
CA ALA A 192 -26.08 -39.22 26.38
C ALA A 192 -25.67 -37.76 26.65
N ARG A 193 -24.81 -37.52 27.66
CA ARG A 193 -24.24 -36.19 27.94
C ARG A 193 -23.42 -35.68 26.76
N GLU A 194 -22.58 -36.53 26.19
CA GLU A 194 -21.71 -36.13 25.08
C GLU A 194 -22.51 -35.79 23.83
N LYS A 195 -23.59 -36.52 23.54
CA LYS A 195 -24.54 -36.17 22.46
C LYS A 195 -25.07 -34.74 22.60
N LEU A 196 -25.44 -34.31 23.81
CA LEU A 196 -25.90 -32.94 24.06
C LEU A 196 -24.76 -31.91 23.95
N ARG A 197 -23.54 -32.25 24.39
CA ARG A 197 -22.36 -31.37 24.22
C ARG A 197 -21.97 -31.16 22.77
N LEU A 198 -22.12 -32.18 21.92
CA LEU A 198 -21.88 -32.06 20.47
C LEU A 198 -22.83 -31.04 19.83
N TRP A 199 -24.05 -30.95 20.35
CA TRP A 199 -25.04 -29.92 20.00
C TRP A 199 -24.82 -28.56 20.69
N LYS A 200 -23.66 -28.39 21.34
CA LYS A 200 -23.22 -27.15 21.99
C LYS A 200 -24.11 -26.68 23.15
N LEU A 201 -24.85 -27.60 23.77
CA LEU A 201 -25.46 -27.30 25.07
C LEU A 201 -24.34 -27.12 26.10
N SER A 202 -24.47 -26.11 26.95
CA SER A 202 -23.54 -25.91 28.06
C SER A 202 -23.69 -26.98 29.13
N ASP A 203 -22.63 -27.27 29.88
CA ASP A 203 -22.71 -28.20 31.01
C ASP A 203 -23.77 -27.77 32.04
N GLN A 204 -24.01 -26.46 32.17
CA GLN A 204 -25.08 -25.92 33.01
C GLN A 204 -26.46 -26.33 32.48
N GLN A 205 -26.72 -26.16 31.18
CA GLN A 205 -27.98 -26.60 30.57
C GLN A 205 -28.18 -28.11 30.71
N ILE A 206 -27.11 -28.91 30.55
CA ILE A 206 -27.18 -30.35 30.74
C ILE A 206 -27.52 -30.68 32.20
N ALA A 207 -26.84 -30.07 33.17
CA ALA A 207 -27.13 -30.26 34.58
C ALA A 207 -28.56 -29.83 34.97
N ASP A 208 -29.07 -28.77 34.36
CA ASP A 208 -30.46 -28.32 34.57
C ASP A 208 -31.47 -29.30 33.97
N ILE A 209 -31.15 -29.89 32.82
CA ILE A 209 -31.93 -30.97 32.22
C ILE A 209 -31.94 -32.21 33.14
N GLU A 210 -30.80 -32.59 33.72
CA GLU A 210 -30.70 -33.75 34.63
C GLU A 210 -31.50 -33.57 35.92
N LYS A 211 -31.56 -32.33 36.44
CA LYS A 211 -32.33 -31.99 37.65
C LYS A 211 -33.82 -31.81 37.38
N SER A 212 -34.18 -31.40 36.17
CA SER A 212 -35.57 -31.18 35.79
C SER A 212 -36.31 -32.50 35.67
N ALA A 213 -37.37 -32.72 36.45
CA ALA A 213 -38.22 -33.91 36.30
C ALA A 213 -39.08 -33.88 35.02
N THR A 214 -39.18 -32.72 34.36
CA THR A 214 -40.05 -32.51 33.20
C THR A 214 -39.25 -32.18 31.96
N ALA A 215 -39.50 -32.91 30.88
CA ALA A 215 -38.94 -32.62 29.57
C ALA A 215 -39.53 -31.32 28.99
N THR A 216 -38.68 -30.40 28.58
CA THR A 216 -39.08 -29.13 27.95
C THR A 216 -39.08 -29.29 26.44
N THR A 217 -39.97 -28.55 25.78
CA THR A 217 -40.08 -28.58 24.31
C THR A 217 -39.33 -27.43 23.64
N VAL A 218 -39.12 -26.33 24.36
CA VAL A 218 -38.46 -25.12 23.90
C VAL A 218 -37.13 -24.97 24.64
N PHE A 219 -36.07 -24.73 23.87
CA PHE A 219 -34.70 -24.67 24.37
C PHE A 219 -34.07 -23.32 24.10
N ASP A 220 -33.31 -22.85 25.09
CA ASP A 220 -32.54 -21.64 25.03
C ASP A 220 -31.27 -21.86 24.20
N VAL A 221 -31.11 -21.09 23.13
CA VAL A 221 -29.95 -21.11 22.25
C VAL A 221 -29.04 -19.95 22.61
N PHE A 222 -27.80 -20.27 22.97
CA PHE A 222 -26.79 -19.30 23.35
C PHE A 222 -25.79 -19.04 22.21
N ALA A 223 -25.28 -17.81 22.14
CA ALA A 223 -24.26 -17.44 21.18
C ALA A 223 -22.93 -18.16 21.46
N THR A 224 -22.35 -18.77 20.44
CA THR A 224 -21.04 -19.44 20.53
C THR A 224 -19.86 -18.50 20.26
N THR A 225 -20.13 -17.36 19.64
CA THR A 225 -19.18 -16.31 19.30
C THR A 225 -19.72 -14.93 19.71
N SER A 226 -18.82 -13.95 19.82
CA SER A 226 -19.18 -12.55 20.05
C SER A 226 -19.06 -11.75 18.75
N GLY A 227 -19.79 -10.64 18.64
CA GLY A 227 -19.66 -9.68 17.54
C GLY A 227 -20.92 -8.84 17.35
N ILE A 228 -20.87 -7.91 16.41
CA ILE A 228 -22.02 -7.10 16.01
C ILE A 228 -22.74 -7.81 14.87
N VAL A 229 -24.05 -7.97 14.97
CA VAL A 229 -24.86 -8.64 13.94
C VAL A 229 -24.86 -7.82 12.66
N THR A 230 -24.18 -8.32 11.63
CA THR A 230 -24.13 -7.70 10.30
C THR A 230 -25.28 -8.19 9.42
N ASN A 231 -25.66 -9.46 9.56
CA ASN A 231 -26.72 -10.06 8.78
C ASN A 231 -27.51 -11.06 9.62
N ARG A 232 -28.83 -11.08 9.45
CA ARG A 232 -29.75 -12.01 10.11
C ARG A 232 -30.44 -12.84 9.05
N LYS A 233 -30.21 -14.15 9.06
CA LYS A 233 -30.71 -15.10 8.05
C LYS A 233 -31.86 -15.98 8.57
N VAL A 234 -32.40 -15.67 9.74
CA VAL A 234 -33.46 -16.44 10.39
C VAL A 234 -34.52 -15.51 10.98
N ASN A 235 -35.78 -15.92 10.89
CA ASN A 235 -36.95 -15.26 11.46
C ASN A 235 -37.68 -16.17 12.46
N PRO A 236 -38.48 -15.60 13.38
CA PRO A 236 -39.41 -16.40 14.18
C PRO A 236 -40.39 -17.14 13.26
N GLY A 237 -40.60 -18.42 13.53
CA GLY A 237 -41.40 -19.34 12.71
C GLY A 237 -40.58 -20.19 11.74
N ASP A 238 -39.34 -19.80 11.41
CA ASP A 238 -38.49 -20.56 10.50
C ASP A 238 -38.06 -21.90 11.13
N TYR A 239 -38.00 -22.94 10.32
CA TYR A 239 -37.39 -24.21 10.70
C TYR A 239 -35.96 -24.24 10.22
N VAL A 240 -35.02 -24.47 11.15
CA VAL A 240 -33.58 -24.50 10.88
C VAL A 240 -33.04 -25.91 11.06
N SER A 241 -32.12 -26.29 10.19
CA SER A 241 -31.37 -27.54 10.23
C SER A 241 -30.00 -27.32 10.88
N THR A 242 -29.36 -28.41 11.31
CA THR A 242 -27.99 -28.33 11.83
C THR A 242 -27.04 -27.83 10.74
N GLY A 243 -26.29 -26.77 11.04
CA GLY A 243 -25.38 -26.11 10.10
C GLY A 243 -25.98 -24.86 9.43
N ASP A 244 -27.29 -24.65 9.51
CA ASP A 244 -27.91 -23.45 8.94
C ASP A 244 -27.39 -22.19 9.61
N VAL A 245 -27.14 -21.15 8.81
CA VAL A 245 -26.65 -19.87 9.31
C VAL A 245 -27.81 -19.08 9.91
N LEU A 246 -27.69 -18.74 11.19
CA LEU A 246 -28.66 -17.90 11.90
C LEU A 246 -28.27 -16.43 11.79
N PHE A 247 -27.01 -16.12 12.11
CA PHE A 247 -26.47 -14.77 12.14
C PHE A 247 -25.06 -14.73 11.56
N GLU A 248 -24.75 -13.66 10.83
CA GLU A 248 -23.38 -13.26 10.53
C GLU A 248 -23.02 -12.09 11.43
N MET A 249 -21.96 -12.26 12.20
CA MET A 249 -21.47 -11.26 13.13
C MET A 249 -20.06 -10.85 12.76
N ALA A 250 -19.70 -9.60 13.03
CA ALA A 250 -18.34 -9.13 12.81
C ALA A 250 -17.82 -8.36 14.01
N ASP A 251 -16.52 -8.48 14.26
CA ASP A 251 -15.80 -7.57 15.15
C ASP A 251 -15.45 -6.28 14.38
N LEU A 252 -16.15 -5.19 14.70
CA LEU A 252 -15.96 -3.87 14.07
C LEU A 252 -14.88 -3.03 14.76
N SER A 253 -14.10 -3.59 15.69
CA SER A 253 -12.94 -2.89 16.29
C SER A 253 -11.86 -2.56 15.26
N ARG A 254 -11.79 -3.32 14.16
CA ARG A 254 -10.97 -3.06 12.99
C ARG A 254 -11.82 -3.24 11.74
N VAL A 255 -11.70 -2.29 10.83
CA VAL A 255 -12.41 -2.25 9.56
C VAL A 255 -11.42 -2.02 8.43
N TRP A 256 -11.78 -2.42 7.22
CA TRP A 256 -11.02 -2.08 6.02
C TRP A 256 -11.51 -0.75 5.46
N ALA A 257 -10.58 0.08 5.02
CA ALA A 257 -10.86 1.20 4.15
C ALA A 257 -10.48 0.75 2.73
N LEU A 258 -11.50 0.45 1.93
CA LEU A 258 -11.33 0.02 0.55
C LEU A 258 -11.34 1.26 -0.34
N PHE A 259 -10.31 1.42 -1.17
CA PHE A 259 -10.17 2.54 -2.08
C PHE A 259 -10.09 2.05 -3.52
N ASP A 260 -10.82 2.71 -4.40
CA ASP A 260 -10.83 2.42 -5.82
C ASP A 260 -9.72 3.24 -6.48
N ALA A 261 -8.81 2.56 -7.16
CA ALA A 261 -7.69 3.17 -7.88
C ALA A 261 -7.77 2.85 -9.36
N TYR A 262 -7.56 3.87 -10.20
CA TYR A 262 -7.47 3.67 -11.65
C TYR A 262 -6.21 2.88 -12.00
N GLU A 263 -6.29 2.09 -13.07
CA GLU A 263 -5.15 1.30 -13.58
C GLU A 263 -3.90 2.17 -13.83
N SER A 264 -4.10 3.39 -14.33
CA SER A 264 -3.04 4.37 -14.59
C SER A 264 -2.34 4.87 -13.32
N ASP A 265 -2.96 4.73 -12.16
CA ASP A 265 -2.42 5.12 -10.87
C ASP A 265 -1.77 3.96 -10.11
N LEU A 266 -2.03 2.69 -10.50
CA LEU A 266 -1.50 1.51 -9.81
C LEU A 266 0.03 1.46 -9.76
N SER A 267 0.72 1.99 -10.77
CA SER A 267 2.19 2.06 -10.76
C SER A 267 2.76 2.92 -9.62
N TRP A 268 1.94 3.79 -9.03
CA TRP A 268 2.31 4.69 -7.93
C TRP A 268 1.88 4.17 -6.55
N ILE A 269 1.24 3.01 -6.49
CA ILE A 269 0.71 2.40 -5.27
C ILE A 269 1.50 1.13 -4.96
N SER A 270 2.04 1.03 -3.75
CA SER A 270 2.80 -0.14 -3.31
C SER A 270 2.35 -0.63 -1.93
N LEU A 271 2.49 -1.94 -1.71
CA LEU A 271 2.23 -2.54 -0.39
C LEU A 271 3.10 -1.88 0.69
N GLY A 272 2.49 -1.58 1.82
CA GLY A 272 3.13 -0.92 2.97
C GLY A 272 3.22 0.60 2.88
N GLN A 273 2.81 1.21 1.76
CA GLN A 273 2.77 2.67 1.60
C GLN A 273 1.80 3.28 2.60
N ASN A 274 2.21 4.41 3.19
CA ASN A 274 1.35 5.17 4.10
C ASN A 274 0.29 5.93 3.29
N LEU A 275 -0.93 5.95 3.81
CA LEU A 275 -2.01 6.75 3.27
C LEU A 275 -2.71 7.49 4.41
N GLU A 276 -3.28 8.64 4.08
CA GLU A 276 -4.16 9.40 4.96
C GLU A 276 -5.52 9.51 4.31
N PHE A 277 -6.57 9.39 5.10
CA PHE A 277 -7.94 9.52 4.62
C PHE A 277 -8.83 10.21 5.64
N THR A 278 -9.90 10.81 5.12
CA THR A 278 -10.95 11.44 5.92
C THR A 278 -12.27 10.74 5.63
N ALA A 279 -13.08 10.49 6.65
CA ALA A 279 -14.41 9.91 6.48
C ALA A 279 -15.48 11.00 6.64
N GLN A 280 -16.41 11.09 5.70
CA GLN A 280 -17.51 12.07 5.77
C GLN A 280 -18.38 11.89 7.02
N ALA A 281 -18.50 10.64 7.50
CA ALA A 281 -19.24 10.32 8.73
C ALA A 281 -18.63 10.94 10.00
N ILE A 282 -17.34 11.32 9.98
CA ILE A 282 -16.62 11.90 11.11
C ILE A 282 -15.78 13.09 10.61
N PRO A 283 -16.41 14.26 10.36
CA PRO A 283 -15.72 15.42 9.81
C PRO A 283 -14.62 15.93 10.76
N GLY A 284 -13.53 16.42 10.19
CA GLY A 284 -12.40 17.00 10.94
C GLY A 284 -11.41 15.98 11.54
N LYS A 285 -11.64 14.67 11.34
CA LYS A 285 -10.70 13.62 11.77
C LYS A 285 -9.97 13.02 10.56
N THR A 286 -8.64 13.11 10.59
CA THR A 286 -7.77 12.41 9.66
C THR A 286 -7.36 11.06 10.25
N PHE A 287 -7.50 10.02 9.45
CA PHE A 287 -7.06 8.67 9.77
C PHE A 287 -5.81 8.36 8.94
N SER A 288 -4.85 7.69 9.54
CA SER A 288 -3.66 7.18 8.84
C SER A 288 -3.68 5.66 8.81
N GLY A 289 -3.19 5.09 7.72
CA GLY A 289 -3.15 3.66 7.49
C GLY A 289 -2.01 3.27 6.55
N LYS A 290 -1.90 1.97 6.30
CA LYS A 290 -0.98 1.41 5.31
C LYS A 290 -1.75 0.62 4.28
N VAL A 291 -1.27 0.63 3.05
CA VAL A 291 -1.75 -0.29 2.00
C VAL A 291 -1.37 -1.71 2.42
N THR A 292 -2.35 -2.52 2.79
CA THR A 292 -2.12 -3.91 3.26
C THR A 292 -2.44 -4.96 2.21
N PHE A 293 -3.26 -4.59 1.23
CA PHE A 293 -3.72 -5.46 0.16
C PHE A 293 -3.96 -4.60 -1.09
N ILE A 294 -3.55 -5.13 -2.24
CA ILE A 294 -3.88 -4.61 -3.56
C ILE A 294 -4.58 -5.75 -4.28
N ASP A 295 -5.81 -5.52 -4.74
CA ASP A 295 -6.57 -6.56 -5.42
C ASP A 295 -5.83 -6.97 -6.70
N PRO A 296 -5.59 -8.28 -6.94
CA PRO A 296 -4.94 -8.74 -8.16
C PRO A 296 -5.81 -8.56 -9.41
N VAL A 297 -7.10 -8.28 -9.28
CA VAL A 297 -8.04 -8.14 -10.40
C VAL A 297 -8.51 -6.70 -10.53
N VAL A 298 -8.39 -6.13 -11.74
CA VAL A 298 -8.99 -4.84 -12.07
C VAL A 298 -10.46 -5.06 -12.41
N ASP A 299 -11.36 -4.37 -11.72
CA ASP A 299 -12.79 -4.39 -12.03
C ASP A 299 -13.02 -3.71 -13.39
N ALA A 300 -13.57 -4.46 -14.36
CA ALA A 300 -13.84 -3.95 -15.70
C ALA A 300 -14.97 -2.91 -15.76
N SER A 301 -15.70 -2.71 -14.66
CA SER A 301 -16.78 -1.72 -14.54
C SER A 301 -16.35 -0.37 -13.96
N SER A 302 -15.08 -0.25 -13.53
CA SER A 302 -14.49 0.93 -12.89
C SER A 302 -13.59 1.74 -13.82
#